data_AF-A0A6P6B9B1-F1
#
_entry.id   AF-A0A6P6B9B1-F1
#
_cell.length_a   1.000
_cell.length_b   1.000
_cell.length_c   1.000
_cell.angle_alpha   90.00
_cell.angle_beta   90.00
_cell.angle_gamma   90.00
#
_symmetry.space_group_name_H-M   'P 1'
#
loop_
_entity.id
_entity.type
_entity.pdbx_description
1 polymer ?
#
loop_
_entity_poly.entity_id
_entity_poly.type
_entity_poly.pdbx_seq_one_letter_code
_entity_poly.pdbx_strand_id
1 'polypeptide(L)'
;MWFHLKIRNMLLATKLRLSSFPPHFYYTKLRFSSSSSSSSSSSSSLQFSSWSGLQSWRESPLNEDRFWGPNGPQPLLHSQHSSSDIDPITPARLEASGSSLAELGALVLSTSDPLTKSKLSHLAFSRWRNENLPIGLCQPPSQPARPPNPQLVSPKEIPVPKNSGLPLNAYLLHNLAHVELNAIDLAWDTVVRFSPFYKILGDEFFADFAHVADDESRHFAWCLQRLTEIGFNYGDMPAHNLLWRECEKSSDNVAARVAAIPLVQEARGLDAGPRLVQKMVGFGDHRTSSIVARIAEEEIAHVAVGVYWFISICHKMNRAPCSAFKELLLEYNLELKGPFNYSARDEAGIPREWYDSSSTNKQEPEENQNNRQQLSVVYDRLACIISMESEHSSLRRPSE
;
A
#
# COMPACT_ATOMS: atom_id res chain seq x y z
N MET A 1 1.24 48.04 36.90
CA MET A 1 -0.20 48.12 36.55
C MET A 1 -0.65 46.71 36.18
N TRP A 2 -0.97 45.83 37.13
CA TRP A 2 -2.29 45.68 37.78
C TRP A 2 -3.40 45.64 36.72
N PHE A 3 -4.06 44.51 36.46
CA PHE A 3 -4.83 43.76 37.45
C PHE A 3 -4.63 42.22 37.40
N HIS A 4 -4.42 41.67 38.61
CA HIS A 4 -4.67 40.29 39.06
C HIS A 4 -6.18 39.99 39.11
N LEU A 5 -6.70 38.74 39.18
CA LEU A 5 -6.60 37.83 40.33
C LEU A 5 -7.36 36.49 40.01
N LYS A 6 -6.66 35.33 40.06
CA LYS A 6 -6.84 34.10 40.90
C LYS A 6 -8.27 33.56 41.10
N ILE A 7 -8.51 32.24 41.13
CA ILE A 7 -8.30 31.24 42.22
C ILE A 7 -8.79 29.88 41.67
N ARG A 8 -8.44 28.65 42.07
CA ARG A 8 -7.29 27.93 42.69
C ARG A 8 -7.82 26.49 42.96
N ASN A 9 -7.03 25.47 42.61
CA ASN A 9 -6.95 24.08 43.10
C ASN A 9 -8.16 23.36 43.76
N MET A 10 -8.40 22.12 43.31
CA MET A 10 -8.54 20.98 44.22
C MET A 10 -7.97 19.69 43.61
N LEU A 11 -6.92 19.16 44.25
CA LEU A 11 -6.47 17.77 44.16
C LEU A 11 -7.38 16.92 45.05
N LEU A 12 -7.87 15.79 44.55
CA LEU A 12 -8.11 14.60 45.39
C LEU A 12 -8.06 13.34 44.54
N ALA A 13 -7.15 12.46 44.94
CA ALA A 13 -6.98 11.11 44.41
C ALA A 13 -8.16 10.23 44.81
N THR A 14 -8.65 9.36 43.91
CA THR A 14 -9.26 8.09 44.33
C THR A 14 -9.16 7.02 43.22
N LYS A 15 -8.40 5.97 43.56
CA LYS A 15 -8.46 4.54 43.20
C LYS A 15 -9.39 4.08 42.05
N LEU A 16 -8.77 3.33 41.13
CA LEU A 16 -9.19 2.03 40.57
C LEU A 16 -10.70 1.71 40.55
N ARG A 17 -11.24 1.59 39.33
CA ARG A 17 -12.16 0.50 38.98
C ARG A 17 -11.94 0.07 37.53
N LEU A 18 -11.67 -1.23 37.36
CA LEU A 18 -11.97 -1.95 36.13
C LEU A 18 -13.48 -1.83 35.86
N SER A 19 -13.82 -1.51 34.62
CA SER A 19 -15.14 -1.77 34.03
C SER A 19 -14.91 -1.84 32.52
N SER A 20 -14.72 -3.05 31.98
CA SER A 20 -15.77 -3.91 31.42
C SER A 20 -16.22 -3.43 30.04
N PHE A 21 -15.83 -4.21 29.04
CA PHE A 21 -16.25 -4.20 27.64
C PHE A 21 -17.74 -3.88 27.43
N PRO A 22 -18.10 -3.22 26.32
CA PRO A 22 -19.39 -3.44 25.68
C PRO A 22 -19.23 -4.53 24.59
N PRO A 23 -19.98 -5.65 24.66
CA PRO A 23 -20.05 -6.63 23.58
C PRO A 23 -21.32 -6.37 22.76
N HIS A 24 -21.22 -5.83 21.55
CA HIS A 24 -22.31 -5.93 20.56
C HIS A 24 -21.75 -5.83 19.14
N PHE A 25 -21.13 -6.91 18.66
CA PHE A 25 -21.16 -7.24 17.24
C PHE A 25 -22.23 -8.31 17.04
N TYR A 26 -23.31 -7.93 16.36
CA TYR A 26 -24.35 -8.87 15.98
C TYR A 26 -23.77 -9.89 15.00
N TYR A 27 -23.61 -11.12 15.49
CA TYR A 27 -23.43 -12.31 14.66
C TYR A 27 -24.76 -12.67 14.02
N THR A 28 -24.90 -12.47 12.71
CA THR A 28 -25.92 -13.17 11.94
C THR A 28 -25.37 -14.53 11.54
N LYS A 29 -25.88 -15.59 12.18
CA LYS A 29 -25.70 -16.99 11.77
C LYS A 29 -26.23 -17.16 10.35
N LEU A 30 -25.36 -17.31 9.36
CA LEU A 30 -25.74 -17.93 8.09
C LEU A 30 -25.74 -19.45 8.28
N ARG A 31 -26.93 -20.04 8.43
CA ARG A 31 -27.15 -21.47 8.28
C ARG A 31 -27.10 -21.80 6.78
N PHE A 32 -26.14 -22.61 6.37
CA PHE A 32 -26.16 -23.25 5.05
C PHE A 32 -27.06 -24.48 5.11
N SER A 33 -28.20 -24.43 4.44
CA SER A 33 -29.00 -25.60 4.07
C SER A 33 -28.56 -26.06 2.67
N SER A 34 -28.05 -27.28 2.59
CA SER A 34 -27.67 -27.95 1.35
C SER A 34 -28.92 -28.37 0.57
N SER A 35 -29.18 -27.75 -0.58
CA SER A 35 -30.04 -28.29 -1.61
C SER A 35 -29.31 -28.21 -2.95
N SER A 36 -28.90 -29.38 -3.43
CA SER A 36 -28.32 -29.61 -4.74
C SER A 36 -29.40 -29.48 -5.82
N SER A 37 -29.26 -28.48 -6.68
CA SER A 37 -29.93 -28.44 -7.98
C SER A 37 -28.95 -27.89 -9.01
N SER A 38 -28.50 -28.78 -9.88
CA SER A 38 -27.63 -28.52 -11.02
C SER A 38 -28.39 -27.77 -12.11
N SER A 39 -28.03 -26.52 -12.35
CA SER A 39 -28.33 -25.82 -13.59
C SER A 39 -27.05 -25.19 -14.12
N SER A 40 -26.54 -25.77 -15.20
CA SER A 40 -25.40 -25.31 -15.97
C SER A 40 -25.75 -24.02 -16.73
N SER A 41 -25.41 -22.88 -16.13
CA SER A 41 -25.27 -21.62 -16.84
C SER A 41 -23.78 -21.29 -16.90
N SER A 42 -23.22 -21.36 -18.11
CA SER A 42 -21.86 -20.96 -18.45
C SER A 42 -21.67 -19.47 -18.16
N SER A 43 -21.26 -19.14 -16.95
CA SER A 43 -20.67 -17.84 -16.63
C SER A 43 -19.29 -17.84 -17.25
N SER A 44 -19.05 -16.98 -18.24
CA SER A 44 -17.70 -16.66 -18.69
C SER A 44 -16.97 -15.98 -17.54
N SER A 45 -16.38 -16.77 -16.65
CA SER A 45 -15.40 -16.29 -15.70
C SER A 45 -14.29 -15.66 -16.52
N LEU A 46 -14.17 -14.33 -16.52
CA LEU A 46 -13.00 -13.63 -17.01
C LEU A 46 -11.79 -14.29 -16.33
N GLN A 47 -11.07 -15.12 -17.08
CA GLN A 47 -9.85 -15.76 -16.60
C GLN A 47 -8.81 -14.64 -16.52
N PHE A 48 -8.73 -14.00 -15.35
CA PHE A 48 -7.66 -13.06 -15.07
C PHE A 48 -6.35 -13.85 -15.03
N SER A 49 -5.47 -13.60 -16.00
CA SER A 49 -4.12 -14.14 -16.00
C SER A 49 -3.30 -13.39 -14.94
N SER A 50 -2.91 -14.10 -13.88
CA SER A 50 -1.94 -13.56 -12.92
C SER A 50 -0.60 -13.33 -13.63
N TRP A 51 0.18 -12.34 -13.17
CA TRP A 51 1.55 -12.13 -13.63
C TRP A 51 2.34 -13.43 -13.51
N SER A 52 3.00 -13.84 -14.60
CA SER A 52 3.69 -15.13 -14.68
C SER A 52 4.83 -15.27 -13.68
N GLY A 53 5.42 -14.14 -13.25
CA GLY A 53 6.49 -14.09 -12.26
C GLY A 53 6.02 -14.22 -10.81
N LEU A 54 4.72 -14.18 -10.51
CA LEU A 54 4.22 -14.06 -9.13
C LEU A 54 4.72 -15.19 -8.22
N GLN A 55 4.62 -16.45 -8.69
CA GLN A 55 5.06 -17.59 -7.89
C GLN A 55 6.59 -17.60 -7.72
N SER A 56 7.34 -17.27 -8.79
CA SER A 56 8.80 -17.19 -8.73
C SER A 56 9.28 -16.08 -7.79
N TRP A 57 8.57 -14.95 -7.74
CA TRP A 57 8.86 -13.88 -6.79
C TRP A 57 8.57 -14.32 -5.36
N ARG A 58 7.42 -14.96 -5.08
CA ARG A 58 7.10 -15.51 -3.74
C ARG A 58 8.12 -16.55 -3.24
N GLU A 59 8.56 -17.42 -4.15
CA GLU A 59 9.51 -18.49 -3.85
C GLU A 59 10.97 -18.04 -3.90
N SER A 60 11.23 -16.79 -4.29
CA SER A 60 12.58 -16.27 -4.34
C SER A 60 13.26 -16.39 -2.96
N PRO A 61 14.58 -16.67 -2.93
CA PRO A 61 15.32 -16.68 -1.69
C PRO A 61 15.33 -15.27 -1.08
N LEU A 62 15.59 -15.18 0.24
CA LEU A 62 15.88 -13.90 0.88
C LEU A 62 16.99 -13.19 0.10
N ASN A 63 16.68 -12.00 -0.40
CA ASN A 63 17.60 -11.25 -1.21
C ASN A 63 18.45 -10.39 -0.27
N GLU A 64 19.75 -10.69 -0.22
CA GLU A 64 20.70 -10.05 0.69
C GLU A 64 21.36 -8.81 0.07
N ASP A 65 21.00 -8.37 -1.14
CA ASP A 65 21.68 -7.34 -1.93
C ASP A 65 21.46 -5.91 -1.41
N ARG A 66 21.82 -5.68 -0.15
CA ARG A 66 21.60 -4.44 0.60
C ARG A 66 22.60 -3.33 0.29
N PHE A 67 23.52 -3.55 -0.65
CA PHE A 67 24.53 -2.59 -1.06
C PHE A 67 24.68 -2.56 -2.59
N TRP A 68 24.93 -1.38 -3.16
CA TRP A 68 25.22 -1.23 -4.58
C TRP A 68 26.73 -1.21 -4.84
N GLY A 69 27.28 -2.30 -5.34
CA GLY A 69 28.69 -2.46 -5.70
C GLY A 69 29.11 -1.75 -6.99
N PRO A 70 30.34 -1.99 -7.46
CA PRO A 70 30.82 -1.46 -8.74
C PRO A 70 30.01 -1.95 -9.96
N ASN A 71 29.50 -3.18 -9.90
CA ASN A 71 28.82 -3.86 -11.01
C ASN A 71 27.31 -4.05 -10.83
N GLY A 72 26.73 -3.51 -9.74
CA GLY A 72 25.31 -3.69 -9.42
C GLY A 72 25.07 -4.04 -7.95
N PRO A 73 23.84 -4.44 -7.60
CA PRO A 73 23.51 -4.93 -6.27
C PRO A 73 24.41 -6.08 -5.82
N GLN A 74 24.76 -6.09 -4.54
CA GLN A 74 25.53 -7.16 -3.90
C GLN A 74 25.21 -7.24 -2.41
N PRO A 75 25.49 -8.37 -1.75
CA PRO A 75 25.31 -8.47 -0.32
C PRO A 75 26.21 -7.52 0.46
N LEU A 76 25.76 -7.11 1.66
CA LEU A 76 26.62 -6.42 2.61
C LEU A 76 27.79 -7.34 2.97
N LEU A 77 29.01 -6.93 2.61
CA LEU A 77 30.23 -7.62 3.02
C LEU A 77 30.29 -7.58 4.55
N HIS A 78 30.20 -8.75 5.20
CA HIS A 78 30.60 -8.86 6.60
C HIS A 78 32.10 -8.55 6.64
N SER A 79 32.47 -7.42 7.24
CA SER A 79 33.89 -7.10 7.44
C SER A 79 34.51 -8.19 8.30
N GLN A 80 35.25 -9.12 7.67
CA GLN A 80 36.23 -9.95 8.36
C GLN A 80 37.44 -9.09 8.73
N HIS A 81 37.25 -8.11 9.62
CA HIS A 81 38.35 -7.38 10.22
C HIS A 81 38.14 -7.24 11.74
N SER A 82 39.01 -7.95 12.46
CA SER A 82 39.49 -7.72 13.82
C SER A 82 38.48 -7.51 14.95
N SER A 83 38.50 -8.47 15.87
CA SER A 83 37.89 -8.52 17.19
C SER A 83 38.40 -7.49 18.21
N SER A 84 38.54 -6.21 17.86
CA SER A 84 38.99 -5.21 18.86
C SER A 84 38.55 -3.76 18.67
N ASP A 85 37.81 -3.39 17.64
CA ASP A 85 37.21 -2.06 17.56
C ASP A 85 35.69 -2.20 17.39
N ILE A 86 34.96 -1.77 18.43
CA ILE A 86 33.52 -1.65 18.40
C ILE A 86 33.20 -0.54 17.38
N ASP A 87 32.80 -0.94 16.18
CA ASP A 87 32.12 -0.04 15.26
C ASP A 87 30.91 0.57 16.00
N PRO A 88 30.80 1.89 16.14
CA PRO A 88 29.68 2.52 16.87
C PRO A 88 28.31 2.33 16.20
N ILE A 89 28.25 1.58 15.09
CA ILE A 89 27.09 1.46 14.19
C ILE A 89 26.81 -0.02 13.85
N THR A 90 27.44 -1.00 14.52
CA THR A 90 26.96 -2.38 14.44
C THR A 90 25.74 -2.52 15.36
N PRO A 91 24.52 -2.76 14.84
CA PRO A 91 23.31 -2.81 15.65
C PRO A 91 23.24 -4.14 16.42
N ALA A 92 24.12 -4.32 17.40
CA ALA A 92 24.16 -5.45 18.34
C ALA A 92 22.94 -5.52 19.28
N ARG A 93 21.84 -4.83 18.96
CA ARG A 93 20.57 -4.82 19.71
C ARG A 93 19.32 -4.72 18.83
N LEU A 94 19.41 -4.91 17.52
CA LEU A 94 18.22 -5.17 16.71
C LEU A 94 17.77 -6.63 16.90
N GLU A 95 17.63 -7.08 18.14
CA GLU A 95 16.75 -8.22 18.43
C GLU A 95 15.36 -7.62 18.52
N ALA A 96 14.68 -7.52 17.37
CA ALA A 96 13.28 -7.19 17.34
C ALA A 96 12.55 -8.25 18.18
N SER A 97 12.18 -7.98 19.43
CA SER A 97 11.60 -8.99 20.34
C SER A 97 10.18 -9.44 19.96
N GLY A 98 9.74 -9.17 18.73
CA GLY A 98 8.45 -9.59 18.21
C GLY A 98 8.37 -11.11 18.08
N SER A 99 7.23 -11.65 18.48
CA SER A 99 6.86 -13.07 18.42
C SER A 99 5.94 -13.39 17.24
N SER A 100 5.54 -12.39 16.45
CA SER A 100 4.70 -12.53 15.26
C SER A 100 5.06 -11.51 14.18
N LEU A 101 4.62 -11.75 12.95
CA LEU A 101 4.83 -10.83 11.83
C LEU A 101 4.23 -9.44 12.10
N ALA A 102 3.00 -9.39 12.65
CA ALA A 102 2.34 -8.14 13.01
C ALA A 102 3.08 -7.36 14.12
N GLU A 103 3.65 -8.04 15.12
CA GLU A 103 4.47 -7.38 16.16
C GLU A 103 5.76 -6.82 15.58
N LEU A 104 6.43 -7.57 14.70
CA LEU A 104 7.63 -7.13 14.01
C LEU A 104 7.34 -5.92 13.10
N GLY A 105 6.25 -5.95 12.33
CA GLY A 105 5.82 -4.82 11.51
C GLY A 105 5.51 -3.58 12.35
N ALA A 106 4.88 -3.74 13.52
CA ALA A 106 4.63 -2.61 14.43
C ALA A 106 5.93 -2.00 14.98
N LEU A 107 6.96 -2.82 15.22
CA LEU A 107 8.30 -2.34 15.58
C LEU A 107 8.96 -1.56 14.43
N VAL A 108 8.83 -2.02 13.17
CA VAL A 108 9.32 -1.29 11.99
C VAL A 108 8.64 0.08 11.90
N LEU A 109 7.31 0.11 12.00
CA LEU A 109 6.53 1.35 11.95
C LEU A 109 6.87 2.31 13.10
N SER A 110 7.27 1.79 14.25
CA SER A 110 7.63 2.59 15.43
C SER A 110 9.09 3.07 15.42
N THR A 111 9.90 2.65 14.44
CA THR A 111 11.32 3.02 14.33
C THR A 111 11.47 4.33 13.57
N SER A 112 12.01 5.38 14.19
CA SER A 112 12.13 6.70 13.56
C SER A 112 13.33 6.82 12.62
N ASP A 113 14.46 6.21 12.93
CA ASP A 113 15.67 6.32 12.10
C ASP A 113 15.47 5.55 10.77
N PRO A 114 15.61 6.19 9.59
CA PRO A 114 15.31 5.55 8.31
C PRO A 114 16.18 4.33 8.01
N LEU A 115 17.48 4.39 8.30
CA LEU A 115 18.39 3.28 8.03
C LEU A 115 18.10 2.10 8.97
N THR A 116 17.86 2.36 10.24
CA THR A 116 17.44 1.35 11.21
C THR A 116 16.11 0.75 10.83
N LYS A 117 15.15 1.55 10.35
CA LYS A 117 13.85 1.08 9.84
C LYS A 117 14.02 0.12 8.66
N SER A 118 14.85 0.48 7.67
CA SER A 118 15.16 -0.40 6.53
C SER A 118 15.79 -1.72 6.99
N LYS A 119 16.82 -1.68 7.85
CA LYS A 119 17.44 -2.89 8.42
C LYS A 119 16.45 -3.75 9.20
N LEU A 120 15.57 -3.13 9.99
CA LEU A 120 14.54 -3.83 10.77
C LEU A 120 13.45 -4.42 9.88
N SER A 121 13.08 -3.77 8.77
CA SER A 121 12.17 -4.32 7.76
C SER A 121 12.70 -5.64 7.24
N HIS A 122 13.97 -5.66 6.85
CA HIS A 122 14.62 -6.87 6.36
C HIS A 122 14.70 -7.96 7.43
N LEU A 123 15.14 -7.60 8.64
CA LEU A 123 15.17 -8.54 9.76
C LEU A 123 13.78 -9.14 10.01
N ALA A 124 12.72 -8.32 10.01
CA ALA A 124 11.37 -8.76 10.28
C ALA A 124 10.90 -9.80 9.25
N PHE A 125 11.13 -9.54 7.95
CA PHE A 125 10.78 -10.48 6.89
C PHE A 125 11.63 -11.76 6.95
N SER A 126 12.94 -11.64 7.16
CA SER A 126 13.87 -12.77 7.32
C SER A 126 13.50 -13.67 8.49
N ARG A 127 13.16 -13.10 9.65
CA ARG A 127 12.69 -13.87 10.81
C ARG A 127 11.38 -14.58 10.51
N TRP A 128 10.41 -13.90 9.89
CA TRP A 128 9.15 -14.54 9.52
C TRP A 128 9.35 -15.73 8.58
N ARG A 129 10.18 -15.59 7.53
CA ARG A 129 10.51 -16.66 6.58
C ARG A 129 11.21 -17.85 7.24
N ASN A 130 12.14 -17.59 8.15
CA ASN A 130 13.05 -18.63 8.68
C ASN A 130 12.58 -19.26 9.99
N GLU A 131 11.84 -18.53 10.82
CA GLU A 131 11.44 -18.98 12.16
C GLU A 131 9.98 -19.47 12.22
N ASN A 132 9.28 -19.51 11.08
CA ASN A 132 7.89 -19.96 10.98
C ASN A 132 6.97 -19.20 11.97
N LEU A 133 7.16 -17.88 12.04
CA LEU A 133 6.39 -17.02 12.94
C LEU A 133 4.92 -16.95 12.50
N PRO A 134 3.96 -16.90 13.45
CA PRO A 134 2.58 -16.63 13.10
C PRO A 134 2.41 -15.20 12.58
N ILE A 135 1.32 -14.94 11.85
CA ILE A 135 0.92 -13.56 11.52
C ILE A 135 0.74 -12.76 12.82
N GLY A 136 0.02 -13.35 13.78
CA GLY A 136 -0.31 -12.73 15.06
C GLY A 136 -1.21 -11.50 14.91
N LEU A 137 -1.35 -10.73 15.99
CA LEU A 137 -2.21 -9.56 16.03
C LEU A 137 -1.45 -8.43 16.74
N CYS A 138 -1.41 -7.27 16.12
CA CYS A 138 -0.87 -6.07 16.74
C CYS A 138 -1.64 -4.84 16.25
N GLN A 139 -1.64 -3.77 17.03
CA GLN A 139 -2.18 -2.49 16.60
C GLN A 139 -1.05 -1.66 15.99
N PRO A 140 -1.22 -1.14 14.76
CA PRO A 140 -0.22 -0.24 14.20
C PRO A 140 -0.21 1.08 14.98
N PRO A 141 0.93 1.81 15.02
CA PRO A 141 0.92 3.19 15.48
C PRO A 141 -0.03 4.04 14.61
N SER A 142 -0.49 5.18 15.12
CA SER A 142 -1.38 6.07 14.36
C SER A 142 -0.75 6.57 13.07
N GLN A 143 0.57 6.78 13.10
CA GLN A 143 1.41 7.08 11.95
C GLN A 143 2.80 6.46 12.16
N PRO A 144 3.56 6.15 11.10
CA PRO A 144 4.92 5.68 11.22
C PRO A 144 5.78 6.73 11.90
N ALA A 145 6.69 6.28 12.76
CA ALA A 145 7.70 7.13 13.34
C ALA A 145 8.60 7.68 12.22
N ARG A 146 8.92 8.98 12.34
CA ARG A 146 9.77 9.72 11.41
C ARG A 146 10.87 10.43 12.19
N PRO A 147 12.08 10.60 11.60
CA PRO A 147 13.11 11.46 12.17
C PRO A 147 12.69 12.94 12.05
N PRO A 148 13.39 13.87 12.71
CA PRO A 148 13.11 15.31 12.57
C PRO A 148 13.23 15.85 11.13
N ASN A 149 14.12 15.27 10.32
CA ASN A 149 14.35 15.65 8.92
C ASN A 149 14.18 14.45 7.99
N PRO A 150 13.56 14.61 6.80
CA PRO A 150 13.11 15.87 6.21
C PRO A 150 11.90 16.46 6.92
N GLN A 151 11.81 17.80 6.96
CA GLN A 151 10.59 18.47 7.39
C GLN A 151 9.45 18.09 6.44
N LEU A 152 8.34 17.59 7.00
CA LEU A 152 7.16 17.23 6.22
C LEU A 152 6.27 18.46 5.99
N VAL A 153 6.16 18.89 4.73
CA VAL A 153 5.39 20.07 4.29
C VAL A 153 4.28 19.68 3.31
N SER A 154 3.43 20.62 2.91
CA SER A 154 2.45 20.35 1.85
C SER A 154 3.14 20.21 0.48
N PRO A 155 2.54 19.50 -0.50
CA PRO A 155 3.15 19.37 -1.84
C PRO A 155 3.46 20.71 -2.54
N LYS A 156 2.74 21.78 -2.19
CA LYS A 156 2.96 23.13 -2.75
C LYS A 156 4.18 23.84 -2.15
N GLU A 157 4.64 23.40 -0.99
CA GLU A 157 5.78 23.98 -0.27
C GLU A 157 7.09 23.26 -0.57
N ILE A 158 7.04 22.16 -1.33
CA ILE A 158 8.24 21.47 -1.79
C ILE A 158 8.98 22.39 -2.77
N PRO A 159 10.26 22.72 -2.51
CA PRO A 159 11.01 23.60 -3.39
C PRO A 159 11.20 22.95 -4.75
N VAL A 160 11.00 23.71 -5.82
CA VAL A 160 11.38 23.26 -7.17
C VAL A 160 12.89 23.00 -7.23
N PRO A 161 13.40 22.12 -8.13
CA PRO A 161 14.81 21.72 -8.14
C PRO A 161 15.80 22.90 -8.07
N LYS A 162 15.56 23.97 -8.82
CA LYS A 162 16.41 25.18 -8.86
C LYS A 162 16.54 25.91 -7.52
N ASN A 163 15.57 25.77 -6.63
CA ASN A 163 15.50 26.45 -5.34
C ASN A 163 15.70 25.48 -4.16
N SER A 164 15.97 24.21 -4.43
CA SER A 164 16.10 23.18 -3.40
C SER A 164 17.43 23.19 -2.65
N GLY A 165 18.46 23.85 -3.21
CA GLY A 165 19.83 23.76 -2.71
C GLY A 165 20.56 22.48 -3.14
N LEU A 166 19.90 21.56 -3.84
CA LEU A 166 20.47 20.31 -4.33
C LEU A 166 20.69 20.36 -5.86
N PRO A 167 21.74 19.70 -6.39
CA PRO A 167 21.82 19.42 -7.82
C PRO A 167 20.70 18.47 -8.25
N LEU A 168 20.37 18.48 -9.55
CA LEU A 168 19.19 17.79 -10.06
C LEU A 168 19.16 16.28 -9.75
N ASN A 169 20.31 15.61 -9.84
CA ASN A 169 20.41 14.18 -9.52
C ASN A 169 20.13 13.91 -8.03
N ALA A 170 20.72 14.69 -7.12
CA ALA A 170 20.45 14.57 -5.68
C ALA A 170 19.00 14.92 -5.32
N TYR A 171 18.43 15.97 -5.94
CA TYR A 171 17.03 16.34 -5.76
C TYR A 171 16.07 15.21 -6.11
N LEU A 172 16.27 14.59 -7.27
CA LEU A 172 15.39 13.52 -7.74
C LEU A 172 15.59 12.23 -6.92
N LEU A 173 16.84 11.92 -6.55
CA LEU A 173 17.16 10.74 -5.75
C LEU A 173 16.67 10.86 -4.30
N HIS A 174 16.71 12.06 -3.70
CA HIS A 174 16.13 12.30 -2.37
C HIS A 174 14.61 12.13 -2.39
N ASN A 175 13.93 12.63 -3.43
CA ASN A 175 12.49 12.37 -3.59
C ASN A 175 12.20 10.87 -3.75
N LEU A 176 13.00 10.14 -4.54
CA LEU A 176 12.86 8.70 -4.68
C LEU A 176 13.06 7.99 -3.34
N ALA A 177 14.13 8.30 -2.61
CA ALA A 177 14.36 7.77 -1.26
C ALA A 177 13.18 8.06 -0.30
N HIS A 178 12.53 9.22 -0.45
CA HIS A 178 11.33 9.52 0.33
C HIS A 178 10.14 8.63 -0.05
N VAL A 179 9.96 8.31 -1.34
CA VAL A 179 8.97 7.35 -1.81
C VAL A 179 9.27 5.96 -1.25
N GLU A 180 10.48 5.43 -1.43
CA GLU A 180 10.87 4.10 -0.95
C GLU A 180 10.67 3.96 0.57
N LEU A 181 11.06 4.97 1.35
CA LEU A 181 10.84 4.94 2.80
C LEU A 181 9.35 4.93 3.17
N ASN A 182 8.50 5.61 2.40
CA ASN A 182 7.06 5.51 2.60
C ASN A 182 6.57 4.12 2.18
N ALA A 183 7.04 3.55 1.07
CA ALA A 183 6.63 2.23 0.60
C ALA A 183 6.87 1.12 1.66
N ILE A 184 8.02 1.16 2.35
CA ILE A 184 8.27 0.31 3.54
C ILE A 184 7.13 0.46 4.58
N ASP A 185 6.79 1.70 4.93
CA ASP A 185 5.75 1.98 5.92
C ASP A 185 4.36 1.57 5.45
N LEU A 186 4.03 1.78 4.18
CA LEU A 186 2.73 1.46 3.59
C LEU A 186 2.50 -0.06 3.56
N ALA A 187 3.54 -0.81 3.20
CA ALA A 187 3.53 -2.25 3.17
C ALA A 187 3.41 -2.84 4.58
N TRP A 188 4.23 -2.38 5.55
CA TRP A 188 4.09 -2.82 6.94
C TRP A 188 2.78 -2.39 7.59
N ASP A 189 2.28 -1.19 7.32
CA ASP A 189 0.97 -0.77 7.82
C ASP A 189 -0.13 -1.69 7.28
N THR A 190 -0.06 -2.11 6.01
CA THR A 190 -1.00 -3.08 5.44
C THR A 190 -0.95 -4.42 6.17
N VAL A 191 0.26 -4.94 6.46
CA VAL A 191 0.45 -6.18 7.21
C VAL A 191 -0.15 -6.08 8.63
N VAL A 192 0.22 -5.04 9.38
CA VAL A 192 -0.15 -4.91 10.80
C VAL A 192 -1.63 -4.58 10.94
N ARG A 193 -2.11 -3.57 10.21
CA ARG A 193 -3.47 -3.04 10.32
C ARG A 193 -4.54 -4.06 9.97
N PHE A 194 -4.29 -4.88 8.94
CA PHE A 194 -5.23 -5.89 8.49
C PHE A 194 -4.98 -7.27 9.08
N SER A 195 -4.02 -7.42 10.01
CA SER A 195 -3.77 -8.69 10.72
C SER A 195 -5.02 -9.29 11.39
N PRO A 196 -6.01 -8.53 11.91
CA PRO A 196 -7.25 -9.12 12.41
C PRO A 196 -8.06 -9.91 11.37
N PHE A 197 -7.85 -9.65 10.07
CA PHE A 197 -8.54 -10.32 8.95
C PHE A 197 -7.78 -11.53 8.41
N TYR A 198 -6.73 -12.01 9.08
CA TYR A 198 -5.87 -13.06 8.54
C TYR A 198 -6.60 -14.35 8.16
N LYS A 199 -7.67 -14.71 8.88
CA LYS A 199 -8.50 -15.88 8.55
C LYS A 199 -9.27 -15.76 7.23
N ILE A 200 -9.54 -14.53 6.77
CA ILE A 200 -10.30 -14.25 5.54
C ILE A 200 -9.34 -14.04 4.36
N LEU A 201 -8.26 -13.30 4.61
CA LEU A 201 -7.25 -12.94 3.61
C LEU A 201 -6.26 -14.09 3.34
N GLY A 202 -5.95 -14.90 4.35
CA GLY A 202 -4.95 -15.97 4.28
C GLY A 202 -3.54 -15.46 4.56
N ASP A 203 -2.64 -16.36 4.95
CA ASP A 203 -1.27 -16.03 5.34
C ASP A 203 -0.45 -15.43 4.18
N GLU A 204 -0.72 -15.86 2.94
CA GLU A 204 -0.05 -15.33 1.74
C GLU A 204 -0.26 -13.82 1.55
N PHE A 205 -1.39 -13.24 2.00
CA PHE A 205 -1.60 -11.79 1.91
C PHE A 205 -0.53 -11.04 2.69
N PHE A 206 -0.29 -11.49 3.92
CA PHE A 206 0.67 -10.86 4.82
C PHE A 206 2.11 -11.17 4.40
N ALA A 207 2.35 -12.39 3.89
CA ALA A 207 3.62 -12.78 3.32
C ALA A 207 4.02 -11.87 2.16
N ASP A 208 3.10 -11.65 1.21
CA ASP A 208 3.33 -10.82 0.03
C ASP A 208 3.63 -9.38 0.42
N PHE A 209 2.82 -8.75 1.28
CA PHE A 209 3.07 -7.36 1.68
C PHE A 209 4.31 -7.21 2.58
N ALA A 210 4.67 -8.23 3.37
CA ALA A 210 5.94 -8.22 4.09
C ALA A 210 7.14 -8.37 3.13
N HIS A 211 6.99 -9.12 2.04
CA HIS A 211 8.01 -9.26 1.01
C HIS A 211 8.18 -7.96 0.20
N VAL A 212 7.08 -7.28 -0.15
CA VAL A 212 7.13 -5.91 -0.71
C VAL A 212 7.92 -5.01 0.23
N ALA A 213 7.60 -4.99 1.53
CA ALA A 213 8.32 -4.15 2.50
C ALA A 213 9.84 -4.47 2.60
N ASP A 214 10.24 -5.72 2.34
CA ASP A 214 11.64 -6.14 2.28
C ASP A 214 12.33 -5.58 1.02
N ASP A 215 11.69 -5.68 -0.15
CA ASP A 215 12.18 -5.09 -1.40
C ASP A 215 12.34 -3.57 -1.27
N GLU A 216 11.34 -2.86 -0.74
CA GLU A 216 11.42 -1.40 -0.54
C GLU A 216 12.51 -1.00 0.44
N SER A 217 12.80 -1.87 1.42
CA SER A 217 13.91 -1.64 2.36
C SER A 217 15.26 -1.65 1.65
N ARG A 218 15.42 -2.48 0.62
CA ARG A 218 16.60 -2.57 -0.24
C ARG A 218 16.69 -1.38 -1.18
N HIS A 219 15.58 -1.03 -1.85
CA HIS A 219 15.48 0.15 -2.71
C HIS A 219 15.92 1.42 -1.97
N PHE A 220 15.34 1.63 -0.78
CA PHE A 220 15.69 2.76 0.08
C PHE A 220 17.17 2.78 0.46
N ALA A 221 17.74 1.62 0.82
CA ALA A 221 19.14 1.52 1.20
C ALA A 221 20.08 1.90 0.03
N TRP A 222 19.78 1.47 -1.20
CA TRP A 222 20.54 1.89 -2.38
C TRP A 222 20.44 3.39 -2.64
N CYS A 223 19.25 3.98 -2.47
CA CYS A 223 19.09 5.43 -2.62
C CYS A 223 19.89 6.20 -1.57
N LEU A 224 19.85 5.78 -0.30
CA LEU A 224 20.59 6.44 0.78
C LEU A 224 22.10 6.34 0.56
N GLN A 225 22.60 5.15 0.23
CA GLN A 225 24.00 4.94 -0.13
C GLN A 225 24.39 5.90 -1.25
N ARG A 226 23.60 5.95 -2.33
CA ARG A 226 23.93 6.77 -3.49
C ARG A 226 23.90 8.26 -3.18
N LEU A 227 22.95 8.75 -2.37
CA LEU A 227 22.92 10.13 -1.89
C LEU A 227 24.23 10.48 -1.17
N THR A 228 24.68 9.62 -0.24
CA THR A 228 25.93 9.84 0.49
C THR A 228 27.14 9.87 -0.45
N GLU A 229 27.21 8.98 -1.44
CA GLU A 229 28.29 8.98 -2.44
C GLU A 229 28.38 10.27 -3.27
N ILE A 230 27.25 10.94 -3.50
CA ILE A 230 27.22 12.24 -4.21
C ILE A 230 27.27 13.44 -3.27
N GLY A 231 27.50 13.23 -1.97
CA GLY A 231 27.74 14.28 -0.98
C GLY A 231 26.48 14.87 -0.34
N PHE A 232 25.34 14.18 -0.39
CA PHE A 232 24.07 14.63 0.18
C PHE A 232 23.46 13.58 1.11
N ASN A 233 22.47 13.98 1.88
CA ASN A 233 21.77 13.13 2.82
C ASN A 233 20.26 13.15 2.60
N TYR A 234 19.62 12.04 2.94
CA TYR A 234 18.18 12.04 3.13
C TYR A 234 17.83 12.99 4.29
N GLY A 235 17.02 14.00 3.99
CA GLY A 235 16.68 15.08 4.94
C GLY A 235 17.23 16.46 4.57
N ASP A 236 18.13 16.58 3.58
CA ASP A 236 18.71 17.87 3.16
C ASP A 236 17.69 18.84 2.53
N MET A 237 16.53 18.35 2.13
CA MET A 237 15.40 19.19 1.70
C MET A 237 14.07 18.68 2.29
N PRO A 238 13.04 19.55 2.41
CA PRO A 238 11.70 19.15 2.84
C PRO A 238 11.09 18.08 1.93
N ALA A 239 10.19 17.28 2.49
CA ALA A 239 9.43 16.25 1.78
C ALA A 239 7.93 16.39 2.09
N HIS A 240 7.06 15.70 1.34
CA HIS A 240 5.62 15.79 1.56
C HIS A 240 5.04 14.50 2.13
N ASN A 241 4.01 14.59 2.97
CA ASN A 241 3.36 13.40 3.55
C ASN A 241 2.16 12.88 2.74
N LEU A 242 2.15 13.10 1.42
CA LEU A 242 0.98 12.79 0.58
C LEU A 242 0.63 11.29 0.59
N LEU A 243 1.64 10.42 0.41
CA LEU A 243 1.46 8.97 0.35
C LEU A 243 0.81 8.42 1.63
N TRP A 244 1.30 8.84 2.80
CA TRP A 244 0.72 8.43 4.08
C TRP A 244 -0.71 8.96 4.27
N ARG A 245 -1.02 10.19 3.85
CA ARG A 245 -2.38 10.72 3.94
C ARG A 245 -3.36 9.92 3.09
N GLU A 246 -2.95 9.44 1.92
CA GLU A 246 -3.78 8.58 1.08
C GLU A 246 -3.94 7.18 1.69
N CYS A 247 -2.87 6.63 2.28
CA CYS A 247 -2.89 5.39 3.06
C CYS A 247 -3.87 5.44 4.24
N GLU A 248 -3.83 6.52 5.02
CA GLU A 248 -4.64 6.72 6.22
C GLU A 248 -6.14 6.73 5.91
N LYS A 249 -6.54 7.33 4.78
CA LYS A 249 -7.93 7.31 4.31
C LYS A 249 -8.49 5.91 4.13
N SER A 250 -7.65 4.94 3.76
CA SER A 250 -8.04 3.54 3.52
C SER A 250 -7.85 2.62 4.72
N SER A 251 -7.57 3.17 5.91
CA SER A 251 -7.17 2.41 7.10
C SER A 251 -8.23 1.41 7.62
N ASP A 252 -9.49 1.59 7.25
CA ASP A 252 -10.60 0.74 7.68
C ASP A 252 -11.11 -0.22 6.59
N ASN A 253 -10.51 -0.20 5.40
CA ASN A 253 -11.02 -0.94 4.24
C ASN A 253 -9.89 -1.57 3.42
N VAL A 254 -9.79 -2.91 3.48
CA VAL A 254 -8.75 -3.69 2.78
C VAL A 254 -8.82 -3.48 1.26
N ALA A 255 -10.02 -3.46 0.67
CA ALA A 255 -10.17 -3.26 -0.77
C ALA A 255 -9.71 -1.86 -1.19
N ALA A 256 -10.08 -0.85 -0.39
CA ALA A 256 -9.61 0.52 -0.60
C ALA A 256 -8.09 0.64 -0.43
N ARG A 257 -7.49 -0.07 0.53
CA ARG A 257 -6.03 -0.11 0.71
C ARG A 257 -5.33 -0.63 -0.53
N VAL A 258 -5.75 -1.80 -1.01
CA VAL A 258 -5.12 -2.45 -2.17
C VAL A 258 -5.32 -1.61 -3.43
N ALA A 259 -6.47 -0.95 -3.58
CA ALA A 259 -6.69 0.00 -4.67
C ALA A 259 -5.78 1.24 -4.55
N ALA A 260 -5.71 1.86 -3.37
CA ALA A 260 -5.01 3.13 -3.17
C ALA A 260 -3.49 3.01 -3.25
N ILE A 261 -2.92 1.93 -2.71
CA ILE A 261 -1.45 1.79 -2.58
C ILE A 261 -0.89 1.00 -3.77
N PRO A 262 -1.03 -0.34 -3.87
CA PRO A 262 -0.50 -1.09 -5.01
C PRO A 262 -0.97 -0.63 -6.39
N LEU A 263 -2.28 -0.39 -6.56
CA LEU A 263 -2.84 -0.14 -7.89
C LEU A 263 -2.80 1.32 -8.34
N VAL A 264 -2.60 2.26 -7.42
CA VAL A 264 -2.53 3.69 -7.72
C VAL A 264 -1.14 4.25 -7.41
N GLN A 265 -0.58 4.08 -6.21
CA GLN A 265 0.75 4.61 -5.88
C GLN A 265 1.87 3.83 -6.56
N GLU A 266 1.95 2.52 -6.37
CA GLU A 266 3.05 1.73 -6.97
C GLU A 266 2.95 1.72 -8.50
N ALA A 267 1.72 1.72 -9.04
CA ALA A 267 1.50 1.87 -10.48
C ALA A 267 2.01 3.22 -11.05
N ARG A 268 2.11 4.29 -10.24
CA ARG A 268 2.79 5.54 -10.66
C ARG A 268 4.30 5.35 -10.76
N GLY A 269 4.89 4.45 -9.97
CA GLY A 269 6.28 4.01 -10.08
C GLY A 269 6.58 3.45 -11.47
N LEU A 270 5.72 2.55 -11.98
CA LEU A 270 5.83 1.99 -13.34
C LEU A 270 5.81 3.07 -14.45
N ASP A 271 5.05 4.14 -14.23
CA ASP A 271 4.96 5.25 -15.18
C ASP A 271 6.18 6.17 -15.11
N ALA A 272 6.68 6.44 -13.89
CA ALA A 272 7.71 7.44 -13.64
C ALA A 272 9.14 6.90 -13.76
N GLY A 273 9.37 5.63 -13.42
CA GLY A 273 10.68 4.98 -13.38
C GLY A 273 11.49 5.18 -14.67
N PRO A 274 10.98 4.79 -15.85
CA PRO A 274 11.72 4.95 -17.11
C PRO A 274 12.09 6.40 -17.41
N ARG A 275 11.21 7.37 -17.09
CA ARG A 275 11.50 8.79 -17.28
C ARG A 275 12.60 9.27 -16.33
N LEU A 276 12.61 8.75 -15.10
CA LEU A 276 13.65 9.07 -14.12
C LEU A 276 15.01 8.50 -14.56
N VAL A 277 15.06 7.26 -15.06
CA VAL A 277 16.26 6.67 -15.67
C VAL A 277 16.81 7.58 -16.77
N GLN A 278 15.97 7.97 -17.74
CA GLN A 278 16.39 8.83 -18.85
C GLN A 278 16.91 10.20 -18.38
N LYS A 279 16.31 10.79 -17.34
CA LYS A 279 16.82 12.03 -16.74
C LYS A 279 18.22 11.84 -16.13
N MET A 280 18.47 10.73 -15.46
CA MET A 280 19.79 10.45 -14.87
C MET A 280 20.86 10.23 -15.94
N VAL A 281 20.53 9.48 -16.99
CA VAL A 281 21.42 9.29 -18.15
C VAL A 281 21.72 10.63 -18.82
N GLY A 282 20.70 11.47 -19.05
CA GLY A 282 20.88 12.80 -19.64
C GLY A 282 21.70 13.77 -18.78
N PHE A 283 21.71 13.56 -17.46
CA PHE A 283 22.57 14.30 -16.52
C PHE A 283 24.01 13.74 -16.46
N GLY A 284 24.27 12.56 -17.04
CA GLY A 284 25.56 11.86 -16.99
C GLY A 284 25.78 11.02 -15.72
N ASP A 285 24.76 10.85 -14.87
CA ASP A 285 24.84 10.05 -13.63
C ASP A 285 24.39 8.61 -13.90
N HIS A 286 25.24 7.86 -14.60
CA HIS A 286 24.95 6.48 -14.99
C HIS A 286 24.72 5.56 -13.79
N ARG A 287 25.44 5.77 -12.68
CA ARG A 287 25.28 4.95 -11.48
C ARG A 287 23.90 5.13 -10.85
N THR A 288 23.44 6.37 -10.68
CA THR A 288 22.06 6.63 -10.21
C THR A 288 21.04 6.09 -11.21
N SER A 289 21.29 6.19 -12.53
CA SER A 289 20.40 5.62 -13.54
C SER A 289 20.24 4.10 -13.42
N SER A 290 21.31 3.36 -13.11
CA SER A 290 21.25 1.90 -12.93
C SER A 290 20.49 1.51 -11.66
N ILE A 291 20.64 2.26 -10.58
CA ILE A 291 19.86 2.07 -9.35
C ILE A 291 18.37 2.24 -9.63
N VAL A 292 18.01 3.38 -10.24
CA VAL A 292 16.61 3.66 -10.59
C VAL A 292 16.04 2.62 -11.55
N ALA A 293 16.84 2.13 -12.50
CA ALA A 293 16.40 1.11 -13.45
C ALA A 293 16.11 -0.22 -12.75
N ARG A 294 16.93 -0.62 -11.78
CA ARG A 294 16.71 -1.84 -10.99
C ARG A 294 15.46 -1.72 -10.12
N ILE A 295 15.28 -0.60 -9.43
CA ILE A 295 14.05 -0.34 -8.65
C ILE A 295 12.83 -0.46 -9.57
N ALA A 296 12.81 0.25 -10.71
CA ALA A 296 11.70 0.23 -11.65
C ALA A 296 11.39 -1.15 -12.27
N GLU A 297 12.39 -2.04 -12.35
CA GLU A 297 12.21 -3.44 -12.77
C GLU A 297 11.51 -4.26 -11.67
N GLU A 298 11.89 -4.05 -10.41
CA GLU A 298 11.34 -4.78 -9.25
C GLU A 298 9.89 -4.33 -8.93
N GLU A 299 9.53 -3.08 -9.20
CA GLU A 299 8.17 -2.51 -9.02
C GLU A 299 7.03 -3.29 -9.73
N ILE A 300 7.33 -3.99 -10.82
CA ILE A 300 6.33 -4.75 -11.59
C ILE A 300 5.69 -5.81 -10.69
N ALA A 301 6.49 -6.48 -9.85
CA ALA A 301 6.03 -7.51 -8.95
C ALA A 301 5.09 -6.94 -7.88
N HIS A 302 5.38 -5.76 -7.35
CA HIS A 302 4.59 -5.13 -6.29
C HIS A 302 3.19 -4.74 -6.78
N VAL A 303 3.12 -4.18 -7.99
CA VAL A 303 1.84 -3.89 -8.64
C VAL A 303 1.08 -5.18 -8.97
N ALA A 304 1.77 -6.21 -9.46
CA ALA A 304 1.15 -7.49 -9.78
C ALA A 304 0.55 -8.21 -8.55
N VAL A 305 1.25 -8.16 -7.42
CA VAL A 305 0.74 -8.60 -6.10
C VAL A 305 -0.53 -7.82 -5.75
N GLY A 306 -0.53 -6.50 -5.96
CA GLY A 306 -1.70 -5.65 -5.81
C GLY A 306 -2.90 -6.11 -6.64
N VAL A 307 -2.68 -6.39 -7.93
CA VAL A 307 -3.73 -6.88 -8.85
C VAL A 307 -4.29 -8.20 -8.37
N TYR A 308 -3.42 -9.15 -8.03
CA TYR A 308 -3.82 -10.47 -7.52
C TYR A 308 -4.73 -10.35 -6.29
N TRP A 309 -4.32 -9.58 -5.28
CA TRP A 309 -5.09 -9.43 -4.06
C TRP A 309 -6.37 -8.65 -4.29
N PHE A 310 -6.36 -7.62 -5.13
CA PHE A 310 -7.56 -6.84 -5.43
C PHE A 310 -8.64 -7.72 -6.07
N ILE A 311 -8.27 -8.56 -7.04
CA ILE A 311 -9.19 -9.51 -7.68
C ILE A 311 -9.69 -10.54 -6.67
N SER A 312 -8.80 -11.12 -5.86
CA SER A 312 -9.16 -12.09 -4.81
C SER A 312 -10.16 -11.51 -3.80
N ILE A 313 -9.94 -10.27 -3.35
CA ILE A 313 -10.84 -9.54 -2.44
C ILE A 313 -12.19 -9.27 -3.12
N CYS A 314 -12.19 -8.81 -4.37
CA CYS A 314 -13.42 -8.59 -5.14
C CYS A 314 -14.24 -9.88 -5.29
N HIS A 315 -13.59 -11.02 -5.56
CA HIS A 315 -14.26 -12.32 -5.61
C HIS A 315 -14.87 -12.71 -4.26
N LYS A 316 -14.15 -12.53 -3.15
CA LYS A 316 -14.68 -12.77 -1.79
C LYS A 316 -15.88 -11.88 -1.45
N MET A 317 -15.91 -10.66 -2.00
CA MET A 317 -17.01 -9.70 -1.84
C MET A 317 -18.14 -9.89 -2.87
N ASN A 318 -18.01 -10.82 -3.80
CA ASN A 318 -18.92 -11.00 -4.94
C ASN A 318 -19.11 -9.71 -5.77
N ARG A 319 -18.01 -9.01 -6.05
CA ARG A 319 -17.98 -7.78 -6.85
C ARG A 319 -17.13 -7.96 -8.10
N ALA A 320 -17.50 -7.29 -9.18
CA ALA A 320 -16.66 -7.23 -10.38
C ALA A 320 -15.45 -6.30 -10.13
N PRO A 321 -14.20 -6.74 -10.38
CA PRO A 321 -13.01 -5.94 -10.08
C PRO A 321 -12.98 -4.55 -10.73
N CYS A 322 -13.29 -4.45 -12.03
CA CYS A 322 -13.25 -3.18 -12.76
C CYS A 322 -14.21 -2.13 -12.16
N SER A 323 -15.46 -2.52 -11.84
CA SER A 323 -16.44 -1.59 -11.25
C SER A 323 -16.06 -1.25 -9.82
N ALA A 324 -15.66 -2.23 -9.01
CA ALA A 324 -15.22 -2.01 -7.65
C ALA A 324 -14.03 -1.05 -7.58
N PHE A 325 -13.05 -1.19 -8.48
CA PHE A 325 -11.90 -0.29 -8.55
C PHE A 325 -12.34 1.15 -8.84
N LYS A 326 -13.16 1.36 -9.88
CA LYS A 326 -13.67 2.69 -10.25
C LYS A 326 -14.50 3.35 -9.14
N GLU A 327 -15.32 2.57 -8.45
CA GLU A 327 -16.08 3.05 -7.30
C GLU A 327 -15.17 3.49 -6.15
N LEU A 328 -14.14 2.70 -5.83
CA LEU A 328 -13.16 3.04 -4.80
C LEU A 328 -12.33 4.29 -5.17
N LEU A 329 -12.00 4.48 -6.45
CA LEU A 329 -11.33 5.70 -6.91
C LEU A 329 -12.17 6.95 -6.58
N LEU A 330 -13.48 6.88 -6.82
CA LEU A 330 -14.41 7.97 -6.53
C LEU A 330 -14.60 8.17 -5.02
N GLU A 331 -14.89 7.08 -4.28
CA GLU A 331 -15.17 7.11 -2.85
C GLU A 331 -13.99 7.68 -2.04
N TYR A 332 -12.76 7.27 -2.38
CA TYR A 332 -11.55 7.68 -1.66
C TYR A 332 -10.83 8.89 -2.29
N ASN A 333 -11.40 9.47 -3.36
CA ASN A 333 -10.82 10.58 -4.13
C ASN A 333 -9.38 10.27 -4.60
N LEU A 334 -9.19 9.10 -5.17
CA LEU A 334 -7.90 8.65 -5.70
C LEU A 334 -7.77 9.11 -7.16
N GLU A 335 -6.75 9.92 -7.43
CA GLU A 335 -6.53 10.46 -8.77
C GLU A 335 -5.59 9.57 -9.60
N LEU A 336 -6.04 9.17 -10.78
CA LEU A 336 -5.19 8.57 -11.81
C LEU A 336 -4.83 9.62 -12.85
N LYS A 337 -3.53 9.91 -13.00
CA LYS A 337 -3.03 10.89 -13.95
C LYS A 337 -1.90 10.26 -14.77
N GLY A 338 -2.10 10.26 -16.08
CA GLY A 338 -1.08 9.84 -17.03
C GLY A 338 0.01 10.90 -17.26
N PRO A 339 0.93 10.66 -18.21
CA PRO A 339 0.91 9.55 -19.16
C PRO A 339 1.24 8.21 -18.51
N PHE A 340 0.44 7.18 -18.82
CA PHE A 340 0.60 5.82 -18.32
C PHE A 340 1.62 5.03 -19.16
N ASN A 341 2.41 4.20 -18.50
CA ASN A 341 3.23 3.18 -19.13
C ASN A 341 2.38 1.93 -19.35
N TYR A 342 1.66 1.89 -20.47
CA TYR A 342 0.76 0.78 -20.81
C TYR A 342 1.49 -0.57 -20.79
N SER A 343 2.70 -0.66 -21.35
CA SER A 343 3.45 -1.92 -21.40
C SER A 343 3.74 -2.47 -20.00
N ALA A 344 4.21 -1.63 -19.07
CA ALA A 344 4.53 -2.08 -17.71
C ALA A 344 3.27 -2.40 -16.90
N ARG A 345 2.20 -1.61 -17.07
CA ARG A 345 0.91 -1.89 -16.41
C ARG A 345 0.25 -3.17 -16.93
N ASP A 346 0.35 -3.44 -18.24
CA ASP A 346 -0.12 -4.68 -18.87
C ASP A 346 0.69 -5.88 -18.36
N GLU A 347 2.01 -5.72 -18.23
CA GLU A 347 2.90 -6.74 -17.65
C GLU A 347 2.56 -7.05 -16.19
N ALA A 348 2.34 -6.02 -15.38
CA ALA A 348 1.86 -6.17 -14.00
C ALA A 348 0.42 -6.71 -13.90
N GLY A 349 -0.30 -6.77 -15.03
CA GLY A 349 -1.63 -7.34 -15.12
C GLY A 349 -2.77 -6.38 -14.80
N ILE A 350 -2.54 -5.06 -14.74
CA ILE A 350 -3.64 -4.08 -14.59
C ILE A 350 -4.40 -3.98 -15.92
N PRO A 351 -5.68 -4.39 -16.00
CA PRO A 351 -6.44 -4.26 -17.22
C PRO A 351 -6.65 -2.79 -17.59
N ARG A 352 -6.47 -2.46 -18.87
CA ARG A 352 -6.49 -1.07 -19.36
C ARG A 352 -7.80 -0.34 -19.03
N GLU A 353 -8.91 -1.05 -19.10
CA GLU A 353 -10.25 -0.50 -18.83
C GLU A 353 -10.47 -0.06 -17.38
N TRP A 354 -9.58 -0.44 -16.46
CA TRP A 354 -9.64 0.00 -15.05
C TRP A 354 -9.20 1.45 -14.87
N TYR A 355 -8.21 1.91 -15.66
CA TYR A 355 -7.53 3.19 -15.44
C TYR A 355 -7.55 4.15 -16.63
N ASP A 356 -7.78 3.68 -17.86
CA ASP A 356 -7.81 4.51 -19.05
C ASP A 356 -9.24 4.62 -19.60
N SER A 357 -9.92 5.73 -19.29
CA SER A 357 -11.28 5.99 -19.75
C SER A 357 -11.40 6.12 -21.28
N SER A 358 -10.28 6.35 -21.99
CA SER A 358 -10.28 6.41 -23.46
C SER A 358 -10.43 5.03 -24.12
N SER A 359 -10.12 3.95 -23.38
CA SER A 359 -10.28 2.57 -23.86
C SER A 359 -11.74 2.13 -23.96
N THR A 360 -12.64 2.74 -23.20
CA THR A 360 -14.10 2.48 -23.21
C THR A 360 -14.83 2.97 -24.47
N ASN A 361 -14.17 3.74 -25.35
CA ASN A 361 -14.78 4.34 -26.55
C ASN A 361 -14.43 3.62 -27.86
N LYS A 362 -13.85 2.42 -27.83
CA LYS A 362 -13.63 1.62 -29.04
C LYS A 362 -14.30 0.25 -28.88
N GLN A 363 -15.41 0.09 -29.63
CA GLN A 363 -16.26 -1.10 -29.80
C GLN A 363 -17.42 -1.26 -28.79
N GLU A 364 -18.52 -0.53 -29.03
CA GLU A 364 -19.85 -1.09 -28.81
C GLU A 364 -20.47 -1.39 -30.20
N PRO A 365 -20.71 -2.65 -30.59
CA PRO A 365 -21.61 -2.96 -31.70
C PRO A 365 -23.05 -2.53 -31.33
N GLU A 366 -23.82 -2.08 -32.32
CA GLU A 366 -25.18 -1.48 -32.21
C GLU A 366 -26.26 -2.33 -31.48
N GLU A 367 -25.94 -3.50 -30.93
CA GLU A 367 -26.89 -4.35 -30.19
C GLU A 367 -27.25 -3.84 -28.78
N ASN A 368 -26.40 -3.00 -28.16
CA ASN A 368 -26.60 -2.56 -26.77
C ASN A 368 -27.64 -1.44 -26.56
N GLN A 369 -28.14 -0.84 -27.65
CA GLN A 369 -29.16 0.22 -27.56
C GLN A 369 -30.56 -0.37 -27.40
N ASN A 370 -30.83 -1.52 -28.03
CA ASN A 370 -32.07 -2.29 -27.84
C ASN A 370 -32.16 -2.90 -26.44
N ASN A 371 -31.04 -3.41 -25.89
CA ASN A 371 -31.01 -3.93 -24.51
C ASN A 371 -31.17 -2.83 -23.46
N ARG A 372 -30.57 -1.64 -23.66
CA ARG A 372 -30.80 -0.50 -22.77
C ARG A 372 -32.25 0.00 -22.83
N GLN A 373 -32.88 0.02 -24.00
CA GLN A 373 -34.31 0.33 -24.14
C GLN A 373 -35.21 -0.73 -23.51
N GLN A 374 -34.92 -2.02 -23.69
CA GLN A 374 -35.70 -3.09 -23.04
C GLN A 374 -35.54 -3.06 -21.52
N LEU A 375 -34.33 -2.82 -21.00
CA LEU A 375 -34.09 -2.70 -19.56
C LEU A 375 -34.77 -1.46 -18.98
N SER A 376 -34.79 -0.31 -19.67
CA SER A 376 -35.53 0.86 -19.20
C SER A 376 -37.04 0.60 -19.14
N VAL A 377 -37.60 -0.10 -20.14
CA VAL A 377 -39.02 -0.49 -20.15
C VAL A 377 -39.35 -1.47 -19.01
N VAL A 378 -38.42 -2.35 -18.62
CA VAL A 378 -38.60 -3.25 -17.47
C VAL A 378 -38.51 -2.48 -16.15
N TYR A 379 -37.57 -1.55 -16.01
CA TYR A 379 -37.44 -0.68 -14.82
C TYR A 379 -38.67 0.21 -14.64
N ASP A 380 -39.20 0.81 -15.71
CA ASP A 380 -40.40 1.66 -15.65
C ASP A 380 -41.65 0.85 -15.27
N ARG A 381 -41.76 -0.39 -15.74
CA ARG A 381 -42.85 -1.30 -15.35
C ARG A 381 -42.76 -1.72 -13.88
N LEU A 382 -41.55 -2.01 -13.38
CA LEU A 382 -41.33 -2.32 -11.97
C LEU A 382 -41.62 -1.13 -11.07
N ALA A 383 -41.20 0.08 -11.44
CA ALA A 383 -41.49 1.30 -10.70
C ALA A 383 -43.02 1.58 -10.63
N CYS A 384 -43.75 1.33 -11.72
CA CYS A 384 -45.20 1.48 -11.75
C CYS A 384 -45.91 0.46 -10.84
N ILE A 385 -45.50 -0.80 -10.85
CA ILE A 385 -46.04 -1.85 -9.97
C ILE A 385 -45.79 -1.51 -8.50
N ILE A 386 -44.57 -1.09 -8.15
CA ILE A 386 -44.21 -0.69 -6.79
C ILE A 386 -45.05 0.52 -6.33
N SER A 387 -45.27 1.49 -7.22
CA SER A 387 -46.14 2.64 -6.92
C SER A 387 -47.57 2.20 -6.62
N MET A 388 -48.15 1.34 -7.45
CA MET A 388 -49.52 0.82 -7.27
C MET A 388 -49.67 0.01 -5.98
N GLU A 389 -48.71 -0.84 -5.64
CA GLU A 389 -48.74 -1.62 -4.40
C GLU A 389 -48.56 -0.74 -3.16
N SER A 390 -47.77 0.33 -3.25
CA SER A 390 -47.59 1.31 -2.17
C SER A 390 -48.88 2.12 -1.90
N GLU A 391 -49.62 2.51 -2.94
CA GLU A 391 -50.93 3.17 -2.81
C GLU A 391 -51.98 2.23 -2.21
N HIS A 392 -51.97 0.96 -2.63
CA HIS A 392 -52.91 -0.05 -2.12
C HIS A 392 -52.63 -0.44 -0.66
N SER A 393 -51.37 -0.37 -0.21
CA SER A 393 -50.96 -0.53 1.20
C SER A 393 -51.38 0.67 2.06
N SER A 394 -51.39 1.88 1.47
CA SER A 394 -51.80 3.12 2.14
C SER A 394 -53.30 3.17 2.46
N LEU A 395 -54.12 2.53 1.62
CA LEU A 395 -55.57 2.45 1.78
C LEU A 395 -56.05 1.38 2.80
N ARG A 396 -55.12 0.55 3.33
CA ARG A 396 -55.43 -0.55 4.27
C ARG A 396 -54.97 -0.28 5.72
N ARG A 397 -54.61 0.95 6.08
CA ARG A 397 -54.43 1.31 7.49
C ARG A 397 -55.79 1.66 8.11
N PRO A 398 -56.21 1.03 9.22
CA PRO A 398 -57.39 1.47 9.95
C PRO A 398 -57.12 2.86 10.53
N SER A 399 -58.11 3.75 10.44
CA SER A 399 -58.17 4.97 11.23
C SER A 399 -58.19 4.61 12.72
N GLU A 400 -57.31 5.25 13.50
CA GLU A 400 -57.37 5.25 14.97
C GLU A 400 -58.68 5.84 15.49
#